data_AF-A0A920QK92-F1
#
_entry.id   AF-A0A920QK92-F1
#
_cell.length_a   1.000
_cell.length_b   1.000
_cell.length_c   1.000
_cell.angle_alpha   90.00
_cell.angle_beta   90.00
_cell.angle_gamma   90.00
#
_symmetry.space_group_name_H-M   'P 1'
#
loop_
_entity.id
_entity.type
_entity.pdbx_description
1 polymer ?
#
loop_
_entity_poly.entity_id
_entity_poly.type
_entity_poly.pdbx_seq_one_letter_code
_entity_poly.pdbx_strand_id
1 'polypeptide(L)'
;MKFGISFTTTFLNQGNALVNVYRDGTVQVSTGGTEMGQGLNTKIRQLVADEFAISYQDVKLMITSTEKNNNTPPTAASASTDLNGIAAVNACQKIRSKLCAVASKYFATQKRGLKPSVKQICFEDNSVFDERNQKNKISFRKLVQLAFMERVSMGERGFYQTPEIHFNRDTEKGEPFFYYTMGASVSEVLIDRFTGQLNLERSDLLIDIGESINPGIDRGQIIGGLFKEWDG
;
A
#
# COMPACT_ATOMS: atom_id res chain seq x y z
N MET A 1 -9.45 -17.44 -16.69
CA MET A 1 -7.98 -17.21 -16.78
C MET A 1 -7.39 -17.24 -15.37
N LYS A 2 -6.17 -17.74 -15.20
CA LYS A 2 -5.41 -17.75 -13.93
C LYS A 2 -4.10 -16.99 -14.15
N PHE A 3 -3.82 -15.96 -13.37
CA PHE A 3 -2.63 -15.13 -13.50
C PHE A 3 -1.86 -15.09 -12.18
N GLY A 4 -0.57 -15.42 -12.20
CA GLY A 4 0.27 -15.48 -11.00
C GLY A 4 0.86 -14.11 -10.64
N ILE A 5 0.77 -13.75 -9.36
CA ILE A 5 1.34 -12.50 -8.84
C ILE A 5 2.63 -12.82 -8.07
N SER A 6 3.76 -12.29 -8.56
CA SER A 6 5.15 -12.43 -8.06
C SER A 6 6.10 -12.55 -9.26
N PHE A 7 7.37 -12.19 -9.08
CA PHE A 7 8.43 -12.59 -9.99
C PHE A 7 8.73 -14.08 -9.83
N THR A 8 8.89 -14.80 -10.95
CA THR A 8 9.40 -16.20 -10.93
C THR A 8 10.82 -16.31 -10.38
N THR A 9 11.57 -15.20 -10.42
CA THR A 9 12.90 -15.09 -9.81
C THR A 9 12.79 -14.58 -8.37
N THR A 10 13.02 -15.46 -7.38
CA THR A 10 12.79 -15.19 -5.95
C THR A 10 13.42 -13.90 -5.43
N PHE A 11 14.67 -13.59 -5.79
CA PHE A 11 15.36 -12.40 -5.26
C PHE A 11 14.77 -11.06 -5.72
N LEU A 12 13.89 -11.05 -6.74
CA LEU A 12 13.23 -9.82 -7.20
C LEU A 12 11.97 -9.47 -6.38
N ASN A 13 11.50 -10.37 -5.51
CA ASN A 13 10.26 -10.18 -4.73
C ASN A 13 10.50 -9.45 -3.41
N GLN A 14 11.10 -8.27 -3.51
CA GLN A 14 11.41 -7.41 -2.38
C GLN A 14 11.03 -5.96 -2.66
N GLY A 15 10.64 -5.22 -1.63
CA GLY A 15 10.27 -3.81 -1.70
C GLY A 15 10.81 -3.05 -0.51
N ASN A 16 11.04 -1.76 -0.68
CA ASN A 16 11.40 -0.89 0.43
C ASN A 16 10.70 0.47 0.34
N ALA A 17 10.59 1.09 1.51
CA ALA A 17 9.99 2.40 1.67
C ALA A 17 10.74 3.21 2.73
N LEU A 18 10.75 4.53 2.57
CA LEU A 18 11.20 5.49 3.56
C LEU A 18 10.02 6.38 3.91
N VAL A 19 9.69 6.45 5.20
CA VAL A 19 8.57 7.26 5.71
C VAL A 19 9.09 8.23 6.75
N ASN A 20 8.72 9.50 6.62
CA ASN A 20 9.08 10.58 7.56
C ASN A 20 7.82 11.33 7.98
N VAL A 21 7.58 11.47 9.28
CA VAL A 21 6.51 12.33 9.82
C VAL A 21 7.12 13.66 10.26
N TYR A 22 6.61 14.76 9.70
CA TYR A 22 7.08 16.11 10.01
C TYR A 22 6.34 16.72 11.18
N ARG A 23 6.92 17.74 11.80
CA ARG A 23 6.40 18.42 12.99
C ARG A 23 5.02 19.06 12.80
N ASP A 24 4.65 19.38 11.56
CA ASP A 24 3.33 19.89 11.22
C ASP A 24 2.27 18.76 11.15
N GLY A 25 2.68 17.50 11.22
CA GLY A 25 1.84 16.30 11.12
C GLY A 25 1.63 15.80 9.69
N THR A 26 2.31 16.40 8.70
CA THR A 26 2.33 15.83 7.34
C THR A 26 3.31 14.66 7.27
N VAL A 27 3.04 13.72 6.37
CA VAL A 27 3.81 12.49 6.21
C VAL A 27 4.41 12.47 4.82
N GLN A 28 5.72 12.28 4.73
CA GLN A 28 6.42 12.04 3.48
C GLN A 28 6.67 10.55 3.32
N VAL A 29 6.43 10.03 2.11
CA VAL A 29 6.68 8.63 1.76
C VAL A 29 7.47 8.57 0.45
N SER A 30 8.45 7.67 0.39
CA SER A 30 9.25 7.37 -0.80
C SER A 30 9.38 5.86 -0.95
N THR A 31 9.11 5.32 -2.13
CA THR A 31 9.18 3.89 -2.42
C THR A 31 10.07 3.60 -3.63
N GLY A 32 10.51 2.35 -3.78
CA GLY A 32 11.25 1.89 -4.94
C GLY A 32 10.43 1.69 -6.21
N GLY A 33 9.11 1.61 -6.08
CA GLY A 33 8.21 1.44 -7.23
C GLY A 33 8.14 2.70 -8.10
N THR A 34 7.97 2.49 -9.40
CA THR A 34 7.87 3.53 -10.43
C THR A 34 6.42 3.66 -10.88
N GLU A 35 5.88 4.87 -10.82
CA GLU A 35 4.57 5.19 -11.39
C GLU A 35 4.64 5.37 -12.91
N MET A 36 3.73 4.69 -13.61
CA MET A 36 3.61 4.69 -15.06
C MET A 36 2.13 4.74 -15.52
N GLY A 37 1.21 5.15 -14.62
CA GLY A 37 -0.23 5.28 -14.90
C GLY A 37 -1.08 4.19 -14.23
N GLN A 38 -0.47 3.25 -13.52
CA GLN A 38 -1.15 2.19 -12.78
C GLN A 38 -1.73 2.65 -11.44
N GLY A 39 -1.42 3.87 -10.99
CA GLY A 39 -1.96 4.44 -9.76
C GLY A 39 -1.30 3.90 -8.49
N LEU A 40 -0.07 3.38 -8.60
CA LEU A 40 0.74 2.90 -7.49
C LEU A 40 0.91 3.97 -6.42
N ASN A 41 1.23 5.20 -6.85
CA ASN A 41 1.48 6.34 -5.97
C ASN A 41 0.24 6.69 -5.13
N THR A 42 -0.94 6.61 -5.74
CA THR A 42 -2.21 6.86 -5.06
C THR A 42 -2.49 5.79 -4.02
N LYS A 43 -2.32 4.52 -4.37
CA LYS A 43 -2.52 3.40 -3.45
C LYS A 43 -1.59 3.46 -2.24
N ILE A 44 -0.30 3.76 -2.44
CA ILE A 44 0.67 3.91 -1.34
C ILE A 44 0.25 5.06 -0.41
N ARG A 45 -0.18 6.19 -0.96
CA ARG A 45 -0.65 7.33 -0.15
C ARG A 45 -1.88 6.98 0.68
N GLN A 46 -2.82 6.21 0.13
CA GLN A 46 -4.00 5.73 0.85
C GLN A 46 -3.60 4.81 2.00
N LEU A 47 -2.76 3.79 1.74
CA LEU A 47 -2.27 2.87 2.77
C LEU A 47 -1.59 3.61 3.94
N VAL A 48 -0.76 4.61 3.65
CA VAL A 48 -0.08 5.40 4.68
C VAL A 48 -1.06 6.30 5.42
N ALA A 49 -2.03 6.88 4.73
CA ALA A 49 -3.07 7.72 5.35
C ALA A 49 -3.90 6.89 6.33
N ASP A 50 -4.31 5.68 5.93
CA ASP A 50 -5.09 4.75 6.75
C ASP A 50 -4.28 4.28 7.97
N GLU A 51 -3.00 3.96 7.77
CA GLU A 51 -2.13 3.50 8.87
C GLU A 51 -1.91 4.58 9.95
N PHE A 52 -1.99 5.87 9.61
CA PHE A 52 -1.96 6.96 10.59
C PHE A 52 -3.34 7.55 10.93
N ALA A 53 -4.41 7.05 10.29
CA ALA A 53 -5.76 7.62 10.31
C ALA A 53 -5.78 9.14 10.05
N ILE A 54 -5.01 9.60 9.06
CA ILE A 54 -4.93 11.01 8.65
C ILE A 54 -5.54 11.23 7.27
N SER A 55 -5.70 12.48 6.87
CA SER A 55 -6.19 12.79 5.52
C SER A 55 -5.17 12.37 4.46
N TYR A 56 -5.67 11.84 3.34
CA TYR A 56 -4.88 11.57 2.13
C TYR A 56 -4.05 12.79 1.66
N GLN A 57 -4.55 14.01 1.92
CA GLN A 57 -3.86 15.26 1.55
C GLN A 57 -2.63 15.54 2.43
N ASP A 58 -2.59 15.01 3.65
CA ASP A 58 -1.46 15.16 4.56
C ASP A 58 -0.32 14.18 4.23
N VAL A 59 -0.54 13.22 3.31
CA VAL A 59 0.48 12.28 2.83
C VAL A 59 1.04 12.76 1.48
N LYS A 60 2.34 13.08 1.47
CA LYS A 60 3.11 13.51 0.30
C LYS A 60 4.02 12.39 -0.17
N LEU A 61 3.81 11.94 -1.40
CA LEU A 61 4.71 11.00 -2.03
C LEU A 61 5.86 11.73 -2.73
N MET A 62 7.07 11.25 -2.54
CA MET A 62 8.27 11.74 -3.21
C MET A 62 8.52 10.97 -4.49
N ILE A 63 9.25 11.60 -5.41
CA ILE A 63 9.81 10.92 -6.56
C ILE A 63 10.70 9.75 -6.11
N THR A 64 10.62 8.65 -6.87
CA THR A 64 11.48 7.48 -6.70
C THR A 64 12.94 7.92 -6.86
N SER A 65 13.77 7.60 -5.87
CA SER A 65 15.19 7.95 -5.85
C SER A 65 16.01 6.83 -5.23
N THR A 66 17.07 6.43 -5.93
CA THR A 66 18.01 5.39 -5.47
C THR A 66 18.79 5.80 -4.22
N GLU A 67 18.88 7.10 -3.93
CA GLU A 67 19.45 7.63 -2.69
C GLU A 67 18.58 7.25 -1.46
N LYS A 68 17.26 7.27 -1.64
CA LYS A 68 16.29 7.00 -0.57
C LYS A 68 15.91 5.53 -0.49
N ASN A 69 15.80 4.89 -1.65
CA ASN A 69 15.29 3.54 -1.85
C ASN A 69 16.35 2.73 -2.60
N ASN A 70 17.26 2.10 -1.86
CA ASN A 70 18.39 1.38 -2.44
C ASN A 70 18.02 -0.04 -2.90
N ASN A 71 18.69 -0.55 -3.93
CA ASN A 71 18.59 -1.95 -4.40
C ASN A 71 17.16 -2.40 -4.74
N THR A 72 16.36 -1.52 -5.35
CA THR A 72 14.95 -1.79 -5.65
C THR A 72 14.81 -2.60 -6.95
N PRO A 73 14.01 -3.67 -6.97
CA PRO A 73 13.72 -4.41 -8.20
C PRO A 73 12.85 -3.57 -9.16
N PRO A 74 12.77 -3.96 -10.44
CA PRO A 74 11.93 -3.27 -11.41
C PRO A 74 10.44 -3.33 -11.03
N THR A 75 9.66 -2.33 -11.46
CA THR A 75 8.20 -2.34 -11.34
C THR A 75 7.61 -3.25 -12.42
N ALA A 76 7.33 -4.49 -12.06
CA ALA A 76 6.75 -5.50 -12.96
C ALA A 76 6.02 -6.60 -12.17
N ALA A 77 5.59 -7.65 -12.87
CA ALA A 77 4.94 -8.85 -12.32
C ALA A 77 3.66 -8.58 -11.50
N SER A 78 3.03 -7.43 -11.71
CA SER A 78 1.86 -6.95 -10.96
C SER A 78 2.05 -6.91 -9.43
N ALA A 79 3.29 -7.02 -8.94
CA ALA A 79 3.61 -7.16 -7.51
C ALA A 79 3.99 -5.83 -6.84
N SER A 80 4.05 -4.74 -7.62
CA SER A 80 4.67 -3.48 -7.15
C SER A 80 3.88 -2.80 -6.04
N THR A 81 2.55 -2.86 -6.08
CA THR A 81 1.69 -2.34 -5.00
C THR A 81 1.88 -3.14 -3.72
N ASP A 82 1.91 -4.48 -3.82
CA ASP A 82 2.06 -5.35 -2.65
C ASP A 82 3.42 -5.14 -2.00
N LEU A 83 4.50 -5.21 -2.80
CA LEU A 83 5.87 -5.08 -2.29
C LEU A 83 6.14 -3.71 -1.66
N ASN A 84 5.81 -2.63 -2.36
CA ASN A 84 6.10 -1.27 -1.89
C ASN A 84 5.06 -0.77 -0.87
N GLY A 85 3.81 -1.18 -1.00
CA GLY A 85 2.72 -0.85 -0.07
C GLY A 85 2.96 -1.48 1.29
N ILE A 86 3.24 -2.79 1.35
CA ILE A 86 3.55 -3.47 2.62
C ILE A 86 4.83 -2.91 3.22
N ALA A 87 5.86 -2.61 2.41
CA ALA A 87 7.06 -1.96 2.92
C ALA A 87 6.74 -0.58 3.54
N ALA A 88 5.87 0.23 2.93
CA ALA A 88 5.45 1.52 3.49
C ALA A 88 4.67 1.34 4.79
N VAL A 89 3.72 0.39 4.85
CA VAL A 89 2.98 0.05 6.08
C VAL A 89 3.93 -0.41 7.18
N ASN A 90 4.93 -1.26 6.89
CA ASN A 90 5.93 -1.71 7.86
C ASN A 90 6.72 -0.53 8.46
N ALA A 91 7.07 0.48 7.65
CA ALA A 91 7.71 1.70 8.16
C ALA A 91 6.75 2.51 9.05
N CYS A 92 5.50 2.67 8.61
CA CYS A 92 4.48 3.41 9.33
C CYS A 92 4.15 2.76 10.68
N GLN A 93 4.02 1.44 10.75
CA GLN A 93 3.78 0.69 11.99
C GLN A 93 4.89 0.88 13.02
N LYS A 94 6.16 0.91 12.58
CA LYS A 94 7.30 1.23 13.47
C LYS A 94 7.16 2.64 14.04
N ILE A 95 6.82 3.63 13.22
CA ILE A 95 6.62 5.01 13.68
C ILE A 95 5.41 5.06 14.64
N ARG A 96 4.28 4.47 14.24
CA ARG A 96 3.05 4.39 15.03
C ARG A 96 3.29 3.76 16.39
N SER A 97 4.09 2.69 16.48
CA SER A 97 4.44 2.05 17.76
C SER A 97 5.10 3.03 18.75
N LYS A 98 6.00 3.89 18.26
CA LYS A 98 6.65 4.93 19.07
C LYS A 98 5.68 6.04 19.45
N LEU A 99 4.82 6.47 18.52
CA LEU A 99 3.79 7.47 18.78
C LEU A 99 2.77 6.96 19.81
N CYS A 100 2.36 5.70 19.75
CA CYS A 100 1.50 5.07 20.75
C CYS A 100 2.15 5.05 22.14
N ALA A 101 3.47 4.82 22.22
CA ALA A 101 4.18 4.88 23.49
C ALA A 101 4.11 6.28 24.11
N VAL A 102 4.33 7.33 23.32
CA VAL A 102 4.18 8.73 23.76
C VAL A 102 2.73 9.03 24.17
N ALA A 103 1.76 8.68 23.33
CA ALA A 103 0.34 8.89 23.61
C ALA A 103 -0.10 8.21 24.91
N SER A 104 0.34 6.96 25.15
CA SER A 104 -0.02 6.20 26.35
C SER A 104 0.49 6.86 27.64
N LYS A 105 1.68 7.48 27.60
CA LYS A 105 2.22 8.24 28.73
C LYS A 105 1.43 9.53 28.94
N TYR A 106 1.18 10.27 27.85
CA TYR A 106 0.42 11.51 27.88
C TYR A 106 -0.97 11.32 28.51
N PHE A 107 -1.71 10.30 28.08
CA PHE A 107 -3.05 10.02 28.63
C PHE A 107 -3.01 9.51 30.07
N ALA A 108 -1.97 8.76 30.46
CA ALA A 108 -1.79 8.33 31.85
C ALA A 108 -1.56 9.50 32.80
N THR A 109 -0.87 10.57 32.36
CA THR A 109 -0.65 11.77 33.19
C THR A 109 -1.95 12.55 33.45
N GLN A 110 -2.91 12.52 32.52
CA GLN A 110 -4.16 13.28 32.63
C GLN A 110 -5.19 12.66 33.60
N LYS A 111 -5.13 11.34 33.84
CA LYS A 111 -6.10 10.64 34.70
C LYS A 111 -5.40 9.85 35.79
N ARG A 112 -5.59 10.26 37.05
CA ARG A 112 -5.07 9.54 38.23
C ARG A 112 -5.52 8.06 38.19
N GLY A 113 -4.56 7.15 38.27
CA GLY A 113 -4.79 5.70 38.30
C GLY A 113 -4.77 5.00 36.93
N LEU A 114 -4.65 5.72 35.82
CA LEU A 114 -4.54 5.10 34.49
C LEU A 114 -3.09 4.63 34.23
N LYS A 115 -2.90 3.32 34.03
CA LYS A 115 -1.61 2.78 33.62
C LYS A 115 -1.40 2.98 32.10
N PRO A 116 -0.21 3.42 31.65
CA PRO A 116 0.13 3.49 30.23
C PRO A 116 -0.05 2.13 29.56
N SER A 117 -0.82 2.08 28.46
CA SER A 117 -0.98 0.88 27.65
C SER A 117 -0.99 1.24 26.17
N VAL A 118 0.00 0.75 25.42
CA VAL A 118 0.15 0.99 23.98
C VAL A 118 -1.00 0.36 23.18
N LYS A 119 -1.50 -0.81 23.63
CA LYS A 119 -2.56 -1.57 22.95
C LYS A 119 -3.92 -0.88 22.98
N GLN A 120 -4.09 0.13 23.83
CA GLN A 120 -5.36 0.84 24.03
C GLN A 120 -5.37 2.18 23.28
N ILE A 121 -4.31 2.51 22.55
CA ILE A 121 -4.24 3.74 21.77
C ILE A 121 -4.82 3.50 20.39
N CYS A 122 -5.87 4.25 20.08
CA CYS A 122 -6.58 4.21 18.82
C CYS A 122 -6.31 5.48 18.01
N PHE A 123 -6.26 5.33 16.69
CA PHE A 123 -6.11 6.41 15.71
C PHE A 123 -7.38 6.38 14.84
N GLU A 124 -8.07 7.50 14.74
CA GLU A 124 -9.34 7.63 14.01
C GLU A 124 -9.55 9.11 13.66
N ASP A 125 -10.00 9.41 12.44
CA ASP A 125 -10.40 10.75 12.01
C ASP A 125 -9.42 11.87 12.42
N ASN A 126 -8.14 11.70 12.08
CA ASN A 126 -7.05 12.63 12.38
C ASN A 126 -6.81 12.87 13.89
N SER A 127 -7.33 11.97 14.72
CA SER A 127 -7.31 12.05 16.17
C SER A 127 -6.75 10.77 16.79
N VAL A 128 -6.16 10.92 17.96
CA VAL A 128 -5.58 9.83 18.75
C VAL A 128 -6.18 9.88 20.15
N PHE A 129 -6.59 8.72 20.66
CA PHE A 129 -7.22 8.61 21.96
C PHE A 129 -6.95 7.25 22.61
N ASP A 130 -7.20 7.17 23.91
CA ASP A 130 -7.22 5.90 24.64
C ASP A 130 -8.64 5.34 24.62
N GLU A 131 -8.80 4.08 24.21
CA GLU A 131 -10.09 3.38 24.13
C GLU A 131 -10.88 3.45 25.45
N ARG A 132 -10.16 3.43 26.59
CA ARG A 132 -10.75 3.51 27.94
C ARG A 132 -11.33 4.89 28.27
N ASN A 133 -11.00 5.90 27.47
CA ASN A 133 -11.50 7.27 27.62
C ASN A 133 -11.58 8.02 26.27
N GLN A 134 -12.55 7.64 25.45
CA GLN A 134 -12.78 8.22 24.12
C GLN A 134 -13.08 9.73 24.13
N LYS A 135 -13.46 10.31 25.28
CA LYS A 135 -13.71 11.76 25.40
C LYS A 135 -12.42 12.58 25.32
N ASN A 136 -11.29 12.00 25.70
CA ASN A 136 -10.00 12.68 25.67
C ASN A 136 -9.25 12.34 24.39
N LYS A 137 -9.54 13.07 23.31
CA LYS A 137 -8.86 12.94 22.01
C LYS A 137 -7.85 14.08 21.83
N ILE A 138 -6.71 13.79 21.21
CA ILE A 138 -5.76 14.80 20.72
C ILE A 138 -5.60 14.64 19.21
N SER A 139 -5.36 15.73 18.48
CA SER A 139 -5.03 15.62 17.05
C SER A 139 -3.72 14.87 16.83
N PHE A 140 -3.58 14.23 15.66
CA PHE A 140 -2.32 13.62 15.23
C PHE A 140 -1.16 14.63 15.27
N ARG A 141 -1.40 15.86 14.80
CA ARG A 141 -0.43 16.97 14.84
C ARG A 141 0.06 17.26 16.27
N LYS A 142 -0.84 17.25 17.25
CA LYS A 142 -0.47 17.45 18.65
C LYS A 142 0.39 16.30 19.18
N LEU A 143 0.05 15.06 18.84
CA LEU A 143 0.84 13.89 19.23
C LEU A 143 2.26 13.94 18.66
N VAL A 144 2.40 14.32 17.39
CA VAL A 144 3.70 14.50 16.74
C VAL A 144 4.54 15.57 17.43
N GLN A 145 3.93 16.68 17.85
CA GLN A 145 4.63 17.70 18.65
C GLN A 145 5.09 17.16 20.00
N LEU A 146 4.26 16.37 20.69
CA LEU A 146 4.64 15.73 21.96
C LEU A 146 5.82 14.76 21.74
N ALA A 147 5.77 13.95 20.70
CA ALA A 147 6.84 13.02 20.34
C ALA A 147 8.16 13.74 20.05
N PHE A 148 8.11 14.90 19.37
CA PHE A 148 9.28 15.75 19.16
C PHE A 148 9.88 16.25 20.49
N MET A 149 9.05 16.72 21.43
CA MET A 149 9.50 17.18 22.74
C MET A 149 10.09 16.04 23.59
N GLU A 150 9.60 14.82 23.42
CA GLU A 150 10.17 13.60 24.02
C GLU A 150 11.40 13.05 23.28
N ARG A 151 11.86 13.73 22.21
CA ARG A 151 13.03 13.34 21.38
C ARG A 151 12.86 11.97 20.72
N VAL A 152 11.63 11.65 20.31
CA VAL A 152 11.32 10.40 19.60
C VAL A 152 11.58 10.58 18.11
N SER A 153 12.32 9.65 17.50
CA SER A 153 12.53 9.62 16.05
C SER A 153 11.25 9.22 15.31
N MET A 154 10.87 10.02 14.33
CA MET A 154 9.64 9.86 13.53
C MET A 154 9.93 9.61 12.04
N GLY A 155 11.11 9.09 11.73
CA GLY A 155 11.48 8.61 10.40
C GLY A 155 11.91 7.15 10.45
N GLU A 156 11.42 6.33 9.53
CA GLU A 156 11.67 4.89 9.50
C GLU A 156 11.82 4.34 8.09
N ARG A 157 12.63 3.29 7.98
CA ARG A 157 12.72 2.46 6.79
C ARG A 157 11.87 1.20 6.95
N GLY A 158 11.13 0.89 5.90
CA GLY A 158 10.36 -0.33 5.75
C GLY A 158 10.96 -1.20 4.66
N PHE A 159 10.85 -2.51 4.86
CA PHE A 159 11.26 -3.51 3.90
C PHE A 159 10.23 -4.63 3.93
N TYR A 160 10.00 -5.24 2.78
CA TYR A 160 9.16 -6.41 2.65
C TYR A 160 9.79 -7.37 1.65
N GLN A 161 9.74 -8.64 1.99
CA GLN A 161 10.10 -9.74 1.10
C GLN A 161 8.92 -10.70 1.09
N THR A 162 8.53 -11.12 -0.11
CA THR A 162 7.43 -12.07 -0.26
C THR A 162 7.82 -13.40 0.37
N PRO A 163 7.04 -13.94 1.32
CA PRO A 163 7.36 -15.21 1.96
C PRO A 163 7.07 -16.39 1.01
N GLU A 164 7.65 -17.55 1.33
CA GLU A 164 7.25 -18.88 0.82
C GLU A 164 7.38 -19.14 -0.70
N ILE A 165 7.82 -18.16 -1.50
CA ILE A 165 8.05 -18.33 -2.94
C ILE A 165 9.39 -19.01 -3.28
N HIS A 166 9.33 -20.10 -4.04
CA HIS A 166 10.51 -20.83 -4.50
C HIS A 166 10.25 -21.47 -5.86
N PHE A 167 11.17 -21.33 -6.82
CA PHE A 167 11.05 -21.96 -8.12
C PHE A 167 12.40 -22.44 -8.63
N ASN A 168 12.52 -23.74 -8.87
CA ASN A 168 13.70 -24.34 -9.44
C ASN A 168 13.54 -24.38 -10.97
N ARG A 169 14.33 -23.56 -11.67
CA ARG A 169 14.30 -23.46 -13.14
C ARG A 169 14.76 -24.73 -13.85
N ASP A 170 15.69 -25.48 -13.28
CA ASP A 170 16.25 -26.70 -13.90
C ASP A 170 15.24 -27.86 -13.90
N THR A 171 14.35 -27.88 -12.89
CA THR A 171 13.34 -28.93 -12.72
C THR A 171 11.92 -28.47 -13.01
N GLU A 172 11.73 -27.17 -13.28
CA GLU A 172 10.44 -26.49 -13.45
C GLU A 172 9.45 -26.77 -12.31
N LYS A 173 9.96 -26.97 -11.09
CA LYS A 173 9.17 -27.32 -9.90
C LYS A 173 9.28 -26.24 -8.82
N GLY A 174 8.19 -26.08 -8.08
CA GLY A 174 8.09 -25.19 -6.92
C GLY A 174 6.81 -24.35 -6.94
N GLU A 175 6.77 -23.37 -6.04
CA GLU A 175 5.71 -22.37 -5.90
C GLU A 175 6.25 -20.98 -6.30
N PRO A 176 6.23 -20.63 -7.60
CA PRO A 176 6.79 -19.37 -8.10
C PRO A 176 5.96 -18.13 -7.76
N PHE A 177 4.66 -18.31 -7.47
CA PHE A 177 3.70 -17.23 -7.30
C PHE A 177 3.12 -17.23 -5.89
N PHE A 178 2.97 -16.04 -5.30
CA PHE A 178 2.48 -15.89 -3.93
C PHE A 178 0.97 -16.16 -3.85
N TYR A 179 0.23 -15.66 -4.84
CA TYR A 179 -1.18 -15.99 -5.06
C TYR A 179 -1.52 -15.85 -6.54
N TYR A 180 -2.76 -16.19 -6.88
CA TYR A 180 -3.27 -16.09 -8.24
C TYR A 180 -4.53 -15.24 -8.28
N THR A 181 -4.57 -14.30 -9.21
CA THR A 181 -5.78 -13.58 -9.61
C THR A 181 -6.51 -14.43 -10.65
N MET A 182 -7.83 -14.56 -10.48
CA MET A 182 -8.69 -15.26 -11.42
C MET A 182 -9.71 -14.32 -12.02
N GLY A 183 -10.11 -14.59 -13.26
CA GLY A 183 -11.15 -13.83 -13.92
C GLY A 183 -11.77 -14.55 -15.10
N ALA A 184 -12.96 -14.09 -15.47
CA ALA A 184 -13.70 -14.50 -16.64
C ALA A 184 -14.19 -13.26 -17.39
N SER A 185 -14.21 -13.34 -18.72
CA SER A 185 -14.79 -12.33 -19.59
C SER A 185 -15.64 -12.99 -20.66
N VAL A 186 -16.71 -12.29 -21.05
CA VAL A 186 -17.58 -12.66 -22.16
C VAL A 186 -17.72 -11.44 -23.05
N SER A 187 -17.44 -11.59 -24.34
CA SER A 187 -17.52 -10.51 -25.31
C SER A 187 -18.48 -10.85 -26.44
N GLU A 188 -19.35 -9.90 -26.77
CA GLU A 188 -20.23 -9.93 -27.94
C GLU A 188 -19.57 -9.11 -29.05
N VAL A 189 -19.40 -9.74 -30.21
CA VAL A 189 -18.74 -9.12 -31.38
C VAL A 189 -19.60 -9.26 -32.61
N LEU A 190 -19.58 -8.23 -33.45
CA LEU A 190 -20.19 -8.24 -34.76
C LEU A 190 -19.10 -8.41 -35.82
N ILE A 191 -19.28 -9.38 -36.72
CA ILE A 191 -18.34 -9.65 -37.81
C ILE A 191 -19.06 -9.47 -39.14
N ASP A 192 -18.58 -8.54 -39.95
CA ASP A 192 -19.00 -8.42 -41.34
C ASP A 192 -18.40 -9.59 -42.15
N ARG A 193 -19.28 -10.45 -42.68
CA ARG A 193 -18.89 -11.65 -43.42
C ARG A 193 -18.25 -11.39 -44.78
N PHE A 194 -18.44 -10.20 -45.34
CA PHE A 194 -17.89 -9.84 -46.66
C PHE A 194 -16.57 -9.09 -46.55
N THR A 195 -16.44 -8.19 -45.56
CA THR A 195 -15.23 -7.39 -45.36
C THR A 195 -14.27 -7.99 -44.34
N GLY A 196 -14.77 -8.88 -43.47
CA GLY A 196 -14.02 -9.39 -42.31
C GLY A 196 -13.90 -8.40 -41.16
N GLN A 197 -14.52 -7.21 -41.25
CA GLN A 197 -14.47 -6.21 -40.19
C GLN A 197 -15.14 -6.74 -38.91
N LEU A 198 -14.47 -6.55 -37.79
CA LEU A 198 -14.89 -7.01 -36.47
C LEU A 198 -15.09 -5.81 -35.53
N ASN A 199 -16.26 -5.71 -34.91
CA ASN A 199 -16.64 -4.63 -33.98
C ASN A 199 -17.01 -5.21 -32.61
N LEU A 200 -16.52 -4.60 -31.52
CA LEU A 200 -16.85 -5.01 -30.14
C LEU A 200 -18.16 -4.32 -29.76
N GLU A 201 -19.24 -5.07 -29.58
CA GLU A 201 -20.51 -4.50 -29.14
C GLU A 201 -20.52 -4.35 -27.62
N ARG A 202 -20.06 -5.39 -26.92
CA ARG A 202 -20.12 -5.46 -25.47
C ARG A 202 -19.06 -6.41 -24.92
N SER A 203 -18.55 -6.12 -23.72
CA SER A 203 -17.78 -7.07 -22.93
C SER A 203 -18.18 -7.00 -21.46
N ASP A 204 -18.46 -8.15 -20.86
CA ASP A 204 -18.72 -8.33 -19.43
C ASP A 204 -17.53 -9.02 -18.78
N LEU A 205 -16.99 -8.44 -17.72
CA LEU A 205 -15.79 -8.94 -17.04
C LEU A 205 -16.04 -9.12 -15.55
N LEU A 206 -15.56 -10.23 -15.00
CA LEU A 206 -15.49 -10.52 -13.58
C LEU A 206 -14.05 -10.93 -13.24
N ILE A 207 -13.40 -10.18 -12.37
CA ILE A 207 -12.01 -10.45 -11.95
C ILE A 207 -11.95 -10.38 -10.43
N ASP A 208 -11.39 -11.42 -9.81
CA ASP A 208 -11.05 -11.45 -8.41
C ASP A 208 -9.73 -10.68 -8.18
N ILE A 209 -9.84 -9.53 -7.55
CA ILE A 209 -8.71 -8.65 -7.21
C ILE A 209 -8.44 -8.61 -5.70
N GLY A 210 -9.05 -9.51 -4.92
CA GLY A 210 -9.01 -9.46 -3.46
C GLY A 210 -9.69 -8.19 -2.90
N GLU A 211 -9.16 -7.69 -1.78
CA GLU A 211 -9.60 -6.42 -1.21
C GLU A 211 -8.95 -5.24 -1.94
N SER A 212 -9.78 -4.49 -2.67
CA SER A 212 -9.33 -3.34 -3.44
C SER A 212 -8.92 -2.17 -2.54
N ILE A 213 -7.67 -1.73 -2.70
CA ILE A 213 -7.17 -0.48 -2.09
C ILE A 213 -7.86 0.74 -2.73
N ASN A 214 -8.14 0.68 -4.04
CA ASN A 214 -8.80 1.74 -4.77
C ASN A 214 -9.63 1.20 -5.93
N PRO A 215 -10.96 1.04 -5.74
CA PRO A 215 -11.82 0.43 -6.75
C PRO A 215 -11.86 1.21 -8.07
N GLY A 216 -11.66 2.53 -8.03
CA GLY A 216 -11.63 3.37 -9.23
C GLY A 216 -10.40 3.10 -10.09
N ILE A 217 -9.23 2.99 -9.47
CA ILE A 217 -7.97 2.66 -10.18
C ILE A 217 -8.03 1.23 -10.70
N ASP A 218 -8.52 0.29 -9.90
CA ASP A 218 -8.59 -1.12 -10.29
C ASP A 218 -9.54 -1.32 -11.48
N ARG A 219 -10.69 -0.66 -11.48
CA ARG A 219 -11.60 -0.63 -12.63
C ARG A 219 -10.92 -0.06 -13.88
N GLY A 220 -10.17 1.03 -13.74
CA GLY A 220 -9.41 1.64 -14.84
C GLY A 220 -8.37 0.69 -15.44
N GLN A 221 -7.63 -0.05 -14.60
CA GLN A 221 -6.67 -1.05 -15.04
C GLN A 221 -7.33 -2.22 -15.77
N ILE A 222 -8.45 -2.72 -15.28
CA ILE A 222 -9.20 -3.82 -15.91
C ILE A 222 -9.69 -3.41 -17.30
N ILE A 223 -10.28 -2.21 -17.41
CA ILE A 223 -10.77 -1.68 -18.68
C ILE A 223 -9.62 -1.45 -19.66
N GLY A 224 -8.52 -0.82 -19.22
CA GLY A 224 -7.36 -0.57 -20.05
C GLY A 224 -6.67 -1.85 -20.54
N GLY A 225 -6.66 -2.91 -19.72
CA GLY A 225 -6.16 -4.23 -20.10
C GLY A 225 -6.95 -4.85 -21.25
N LEU A 226 -8.29 -4.79 -21.19
CA LEU A 226 -9.16 -5.33 -22.24
C LEU A 226 -8.94 -4.64 -23.59
N PHE A 227 -8.93 -3.31 -23.63
CA PHE A 227 -8.81 -2.58 -24.88
C PHE A 227 -7.43 -2.70 -25.53
N LYS A 228 -6.37 -2.91 -24.72
CA LYS A 228 -5.02 -3.14 -25.24
C LYS A 228 -4.92 -4.41 -26.09
N GLU A 229 -5.76 -5.42 -25.84
CA GLU A 229 -5.81 -6.64 -26.65
C GLU A 229 -6.65 -6.48 -27.94
N TRP A 230 -7.40 -5.39 -28.08
CA TRP A 230 -8.32 -5.15 -29.20
C TRP A 230 -7.71 -4.33 -30.34
N ASP A 231 -6.74 -3.47 -30.04
CA ASP A 231 -6.03 -2.63 -31.02
C ASP A 231 -4.79 -3.32 -31.65
N GLY A 232 -4.61 -4.63 -31.45
CA GLY A 232 -3.48 -5.42 -31.97
C GLY A 232 -3.91 -6.44 -33.00
#